data_AF-A0A3A0AZ23-F1
#
_entry.id   AF-A0A3A0AZ23-F1
#
_cell.length_a   1.000
_cell.length_b   1.000
_cell.length_c   1.000
_cell.angle_alpha   90.00
_cell.angle_beta   90.00
_cell.angle_gamma   90.00
#
_symmetry.space_group_name_H-M   'P 1'
#
loop_
_entity.id
_entity.type
_entity.pdbx_description
1 polymer ?
#
loop_
_entity_poly.entity_id
_entity_poly.type
_entity_poly.pdbx_seq_one_letter_code
_entity_poly.pdbx_strand_id
1 'polypeptide(L)'
;MREMSWNTDPYVQLASASAAQINPLAAGLLETLDDPRFQALRQLVLDDMHLYPGVVALDLGCGPGMLMDGIVERVGVDTEVHGLDLNPHF
;
A
#
# COMPACT_ATOMS: atom_id res chain seq x y z
N MET A 1 11.69 25.52 1.75
CA MET A 1 10.53 24.63 1.95
C MET A 1 9.53 24.93 0.86
N ARG A 2 9.24 23.97 -0.04
CA ARG A 2 8.10 24.11 -0.98
C ARG A 2 6.84 23.76 -0.19
N GLU A 3 5.83 24.62 -0.23
CA GLU A 3 4.50 24.27 0.26
C GLU A 3 3.98 23.07 -0.53
N MET A 4 3.72 21.95 0.16
CA MET A 4 2.96 20.86 -0.44
C MET A 4 1.50 21.33 -0.57
N SER A 5 1.07 21.56 -1.79
CA SER A 5 -0.34 21.75 -2.10
C SER A 5 -1.05 20.40 -1.95
N TRP A 6 -1.91 20.28 -0.94
CA TRP A 6 -2.75 19.09 -0.71
C TRP A 6 -3.68 18.77 -1.91
N ASN A 7 -3.91 19.74 -2.82
CA ASN A 7 -4.71 19.56 -4.03
C ASN A 7 -4.04 18.70 -5.11
N THR A 8 -2.76 18.37 -5.00
CA THR A 8 -2.03 17.50 -5.95
C THR A 8 -1.69 16.13 -5.37
N ASP A 9 -2.12 15.83 -4.15
CA ASP A 9 -1.90 14.51 -3.55
C ASP A 9 -2.87 13.49 -4.17
N PRO A 10 -2.36 12.45 -4.84
CA PRO A 10 -3.21 11.47 -5.52
C PRO A 10 -4.09 10.67 -4.54
N TYR A 11 -3.71 10.52 -3.27
CA TYR A 11 -4.54 9.87 -2.25
C TYR A 11 -5.73 10.74 -1.84
N VAL A 12 -5.52 12.05 -1.71
CA VAL A 12 -6.60 13.02 -1.43
C VAL A 12 -7.57 13.09 -2.62
N GLN A 13 -7.05 13.04 -3.84
CA GLN A 13 -7.86 12.99 -5.05
C GLN A 13 -8.66 11.68 -5.12
N LEU A 14 -8.08 10.54 -4.78
CA LEU A 14 -8.78 9.25 -4.72
C LEU A 14 -9.91 9.22 -3.69
N ALA A 15 -9.65 9.70 -2.47
CA ALA A 15 -10.64 9.72 -1.40
C ALA A 15 -11.84 10.64 -1.70
N SER A 16 -11.66 11.61 -2.60
CA SER A 16 -12.69 12.59 -2.99
C SER A 16 -13.25 12.38 -4.40
N ALA A 17 -12.74 11.39 -5.14
CA ALA A 17 -13.13 11.10 -6.51
C ALA A 17 -14.52 10.48 -6.58
N SER A 18 -15.28 10.83 -7.63
CA SER A 18 -16.51 10.11 -7.95
C SER A 18 -16.20 8.70 -8.48
N ALA A 19 -17.17 7.78 -8.41
CA ALA A 19 -17.03 6.40 -8.88
C ALA A 19 -16.41 6.25 -10.29
N ALA A 20 -16.69 7.20 -11.20
CA ALA A 20 -16.17 7.20 -12.57
C ALA A 20 -14.70 7.66 -12.70
N GLN A 21 -14.16 8.33 -11.69
CA GLN A 21 -12.81 8.92 -11.68
C GLN A 21 -11.78 8.08 -10.91
N ILE A 22 -12.23 7.10 -10.13
CA ILE A 22 -11.38 6.28 -9.25
C ILE A 22 -10.44 5.37 -10.06
N ASN A 23 -10.97 4.66 -11.05
CA ASN A 23 -10.19 3.67 -11.80
C ASN A 23 -8.89 4.21 -12.42
N PRO A 24 -8.86 5.36 -13.12
CA PRO A 24 -7.61 5.89 -13.68
C PRO A 24 -6.65 6.45 -12.63
N LEU A 25 -7.13 6.99 -11.50
CA LEU A 25 -6.27 7.48 -10.42
C LEU A 25 -5.64 6.32 -9.62
N ALA A 26 -6.43 5.29 -9.32
CA ALA A 26 -5.95 4.05 -8.71
C ALA A 26 -4.94 3.34 -9.62
N ALA A 27 -5.23 3.24 -10.92
CA ALA A 27 -4.33 2.66 -11.91
C ALA A 27 -3.01 3.46 -12.03
N GLY A 28 -3.06 4.79 -12.06
CA GLY A 28 -1.85 5.62 -12.11
C GLY A 28 -0.97 5.49 -10.86
N LEU A 29 -1.57 5.37 -9.68
CA LEU A 29 -0.84 5.05 -8.45
C LEU A 29 -0.21 3.66 -8.53
N LEU A 30 -0.96 2.64 -8.95
CA LEU A 30 -0.47 1.28 -9.15
C LEU A 30 0.69 1.22 -10.18
N GLU A 31 0.61 1.96 -11.27
CA GLU A 31 1.68 2.05 -12.28
C GLU A 31 2.96 2.68 -11.70
N THR A 32 2.85 3.70 -10.83
CA THR A 32 4.05 4.21 -10.13
C THR A 32 4.63 3.20 -9.15
N LEU A 33 3.86 2.22 -8.70
CA LEU A 33 4.28 1.21 -7.73
C LEU A 33 5.10 0.06 -8.37
N ASP A 34 5.13 -0.06 -9.69
CA ASP A 34 5.97 -1.00 -10.43
C ASP A 34 7.38 -0.47 -10.76
N ASP A 35 7.69 0.77 -10.38
CA ASP A 35 9.04 1.31 -10.52
C ASP A 35 10.06 0.50 -9.69
N PRO A 36 11.17 0.04 -10.28
CA PRO A 36 12.19 -0.75 -9.58
C PRO A 36 12.74 -0.09 -8.31
N ARG A 37 12.74 1.25 -8.24
CA ARG A 37 13.19 2.00 -7.05
C ARG A 37 12.25 1.77 -5.87
N PHE A 38 10.95 1.73 -6.11
CA PHE A 38 9.97 1.45 -5.06
C PHE A 38 9.95 -0.04 -4.69
N GLN A 39 10.25 -0.95 -5.63
CA GLN A 39 10.44 -2.37 -5.28
C GLN A 39 11.57 -2.56 -4.28
N ALA A 40 12.73 -1.95 -4.51
CA ALA A 40 13.86 -2.02 -3.59
C ALA A 40 13.54 -1.42 -2.21
N LEU A 41 12.85 -0.28 -2.18
CA LEU A 41 12.41 0.33 -0.92
C LEU A 41 11.43 -0.56 -0.15
N ARG A 42 10.47 -1.20 -0.84
CA ARG A 42 9.54 -2.15 -0.21
C ARG A 42 10.28 -3.32 0.46
N GLN A 43 11.26 -3.90 -0.22
CA GLN A 43 12.05 -5.00 0.36
C GLN A 43 12.83 -4.55 1.60
N LEU A 44 13.45 -3.37 1.57
CA LEU A 44 14.15 -2.83 2.75
C LEU A 44 13.22 -2.63 3.94
N VAL A 45 12.00 -2.13 3.70
CA VAL A 45 10.99 -1.97 4.76
C VAL A 45 10.58 -3.33 5.33
N LEU A 46 10.29 -4.31 4.47
CA LEU A 46 9.90 -5.65 4.89
C LEU A 46 11.00 -6.38 5.66
N ASP A 47 12.27 -6.12 5.34
CA ASP A 47 13.43 -6.69 6.03
C ASP A 47 13.66 -6.06 7.41
N ASP A 48 13.28 -4.79 7.60
CA ASP A 48 13.37 -4.09 8.89
C ASP A 48 12.20 -4.44 9.83
N MET A 49 11.10 -4.96 9.27
CA MET A 49 9.98 -5.45 10.06
C MET A 49 10.34 -6.77 10.75
N HIS A 50 9.96 -6.90 12.03
CA HIS A 50 10.09 -8.15 12.78
C HIS A 50 9.01 -9.18 12.38
N LEU A 51 8.98 -9.56 11.11
CA LEU A 51 8.12 -10.60 10.58
C LEU A 51 8.81 -11.96 10.71
N TYR A 52 8.10 -12.95 11.21
CA TYR A 52 8.60 -14.31 11.32
C TYR A 52 7.44 -15.31 11.19
N PRO A 53 7.72 -16.57 10.80
CA PRO A 53 6.68 -17.56 10.64
C PRO A 53 5.80 -17.72 11.89
N GLY A 54 4.48 -17.72 11.71
CA GLY A 54 3.52 -17.93 12.80
C GLY A 54 2.93 -16.66 13.42
N VAL A 55 3.38 -15.46 13.06
CA VAL A 55 2.76 -14.21 13.55
C VAL A 55 1.50 -13.85 12.79
N VAL A 56 0.57 -13.20 13.48
CA VAL A 56 -0.54 -12.49 12.85
C VAL A 56 -0.08 -11.07 12.53
N ALA A 57 -0.30 -10.61 11.29
CA ALA A 57 0.07 -9.27 10.84
C ALA A 57 -1.18 -8.41 10.58
N LEU A 58 -1.08 -7.12 10.89
CA LEU A 58 -2.07 -6.09 10.58
C LEU A 58 -1.39 -4.91 9.89
N ASP A 59 -1.80 -4.62 8.66
CA ASP A 59 -1.32 -3.47 7.87
C ASP A 59 -2.38 -2.35 7.89
N LEU A 60 -2.05 -1.24 8.53
CA LEU A 60 -2.94 -0.09 8.72
C LEU A 60 -2.63 0.99 7.68
N GLY A 61 -3.64 1.37 6.89
CA GLY A 61 -3.44 2.17 5.70
C GLY A 61 -2.82 1.34 4.58
N CYS A 62 -3.29 0.10 4.41
CA CYS A 62 -2.68 -0.86 3.47
C CYS A 62 -2.75 -0.39 2.01
N GLY A 63 -3.62 0.59 1.71
CA GLY A 63 -3.89 1.06 0.36
C GLY A 63 -4.15 -0.14 -0.56
N PRO A 64 -3.56 -0.17 -1.77
CA PRO A 64 -3.69 -1.30 -2.69
C PRO A 64 -3.08 -2.64 -2.21
N GLY A 65 -2.54 -2.72 -0.99
CA GLY A 65 -1.97 -3.95 -0.42
C GLY A 65 -0.52 -4.23 -0.83
N MET A 66 0.26 -3.20 -1.16
CA MET A 66 1.60 -3.38 -1.78
C MET A 66 2.65 -4.10 -0.93
N LEU A 67 2.46 -4.15 0.38
CA LEU A 67 3.33 -4.90 1.28
C LEU A 67 2.76 -6.30 1.61
N MET A 68 1.48 -6.55 1.32
CA MET A 68 0.75 -7.74 1.77
C MET A 68 1.42 -9.03 1.31
N ASP A 69 1.78 -9.14 0.02
CA ASP A 69 2.43 -10.35 -0.51
C ASP A 69 3.77 -10.61 0.20
N GLY A 70 4.58 -9.55 0.37
CA GLY A 70 5.86 -9.65 1.07
C GLY A 70 5.74 -9.95 2.56
N ILE A 71 4.63 -9.53 3.19
CA ILE A 71 4.27 -9.91 4.56
C ILE A 71 3.91 -11.40 4.59
N VAL A 72 2.98 -11.86 3.74
CA VAL A 72 2.54 -13.26 3.63
C VAL A 72 3.73 -14.20 3.43
N GLU A 73 4.66 -13.85 2.56
CA GLU A 73 5.89 -14.63 2.32
C GLU A 73 6.72 -14.82 3.59
N ARG A 74 6.82 -13.79 4.45
CA ARG A 74 7.64 -13.81 5.67
C ARG A 74 6.92 -14.45 6.86
N VAL A 75 5.61 -14.28 6.98
CA VAL A 75 4.80 -14.83 8.08
C VAL A 75 4.34 -16.28 7.83
N GLY A 76 4.35 -16.72 6.57
CA GLY A 76 4.00 -18.07 6.15
C GLY A 76 2.50 -18.27 5.85
N VAL A 77 2.20 -19.19 4.95
CA VAL A 77 0.85 -19.42 4.38
C VAL A 77 -0.21 -19.89 5.36
N ASP A 78 0.18 -20.38 6.53
CA ASP A 78 -0.72 -20.88 7.58
C ASP A 78 -1.06 -19.80 8.63
N THR A 79 -0.74 -18.53 8.35
CA THR A 79 -0.98 -17.41 9.26
C THR A 79 -1.94 -16.38 8.69
N GLU A 80 -2.44 -15.51 9.57
CA GLU A 80 -3.38 -14.46 9.19
C GLU A 80 -2.66 -13.13 8.92
N VAL A 81 -3.00 -12.53 7.79
CA VAL A 81 -2.57 -11.19 7.41
C VAL A 81 -3.83 -10.37 7.13
N HIS A 82 -4.01 -9.29 7.89
CA HIS A 82 -5.17 -8.41 7.78
C HIS A 82 -4.74 -7.06 7.22
N GLY A 83 -5.44 -6.57 6.20
CA GLY A 83 -5.31 -5.21 5.68
C GLY A 83 -6.50 -4.34 6.10
N LEU A 84 -6.24 -3.10 6.48
CA LEU A 84 -7.28 -2.11 6.75
C LEU A 84 -6.91 -0.77 6.13
N ASP A 85 -7.81 -0.22 5.33
CA ASP A 85 -7.71 1.15 4.84
C ASP A 85 -9.01 1.93 5.13
N LEU A 86 -8.90 3.24 5.25
CA LEU A 86 -10.04 4.14 5.39
C LEU A 86 -10.66 4.48 4.04
N ASN A 87 -9.90 4.34 2.96
CA ASN A 87 -10.39 4.50 1.60
C ASN A 87 -11.09 3.21 1.15
N PRO A 88 -12.42 3.23 0.94
CA PRO A 88 -13.19 2.03 0.57
C PRO A 88 -12.93 1.57 -0.88
N HIS A 89 -12.01 2.22 -1.59
CA HIS A 89 -11.61 1.86 -2.95
C HIS A 89 -10.42 0.91 -2.99
N PHE A 90 -9.90 0.53 -1.83
CA PHE A 90 -8.89 -0.50 -1.65
C PHE A 90 -9.37 -1.56 -0.64
#